data_AF-A0A081PNA2-F1
#
_entry.id   AF-A0A081PNA2-F1
#
_cell.length_a   1.000
_cell.length_b   1.000
_cell.length_c   1.000
_cell.angle_alpha   90.00
_cell.angle_beta   90.00
_cell.angle_gamma   90.00
#
_symmetry.space_group_name_H-M   'P 1'
#
loop_
_entity.id
_entity.type
_entity.pdbx_description
1 polymer ?
#
loop_
_entity_poly.entity_id
_entity_poly.type
_entity_poly.pdbx_seq_one_letter_code
_entity_poly.pdbx_strand_id
1 'polypeptide(L)'
;VDVLYASIKSLYNANHDFKINLWIIADNVSDENKNKINDLSQEYGQRKICWVDNVEIPYKLQLDRGSASAFSRLLLGSILPKNISKVLYLDSDTIVMNSLKELFDVDFKGNIVLGVADVFNKEYKKV
;
A
#
# COMPACT_ATOMS: atom_id res chain seq x y z
N VAL A 1 -8.98 -0.59 -10.73
CA VAL A 1 -8.01 0.43 -11.18
C VAL A 1 -8.45 1.82 -10.78
N ASP A 2 -9.71 2.21 -11.04
CA ASP A 2 -10.18 3.57 -10.69
C ASP A 2 -10.17 3.88 -9.19
N VAL A 3 -10.46 2.88 -8.33
CA VAL A 3 -10.36 3.04 -6.87
C VAL A 3 -8.92 3.36 -6.43
N LEU A 4 -7.96 2.56 -6.89
CA LEU A 4 -6.54 2.79 -6.64
C LEU A 4 -6.06 4.12 -7.23
N TYR A 5 -6.54 4.49 -8.42
CA TYR A 5 -6.26 5.78 -9.05
C TYR A 5 -6.68 6.94 -8.14
N ALA A 6 -7.91 6.90 -7.61
CA ALA A 6 -8.40 7.91 -6.67
C ALA A 6 -7.57 7.95 -5.38
N SER A 7 -7.19 6.79 -4.85
CA SER A 7 -6.34 6.68 -3.67
C SER A 7 -4.97 7.34 -3.89
N ILE A 8 -4.27 6.97 -4.96
CA ILE A 8 -2.95 7.55 -5.32
C ILE A 8 -3.07 9.06 -5.59
N LYS A 9 -4.12 9.50 -6.28
CA LYS A 9 -4.36 10.92 -6.52
C LYS A 9 -4.53 11.71 -5.22
N SER A 10 -5.31 11.18 -4.27
CA SER A 10 -5.45 11.79 -2.95
C SER A 10 -4.13 11.82 -2.17
N LEU A 11 -3.36 10.74 -2.22
CA LEU A 11 -2.03 10.64 -1.62
C LEU A 11 -1.10 11.73 -2.15
N TYR A 12 -1.00 11.90 -3.48
CA TYR A 12 -0.12 12.90 -4.07
C TYR A 12 -0.58 14.34 -3.81
N ASN A 13 -1.89 14.61 -3.82
CA ASN A 13 -2.43 15.93 -3.46
C ASN A 13 -2.02 16.33 -2.04
N ALA A 14 -2.15 15.40 -1.09
CA ALA A 14 -1.91 15.65 0.33
C ALA A 14 -0.41 15.70 0.70
N ASN A 15 0.49 15.25 -0.18
CA ASN A 15 1.93 15.06 0.07
C ASN A 15 2.79 15.62 -1.08
N HIS A 16 2.48 16.85 -1.52
CA HIS A 16 3.18 17.51 -2.63
C HIS A 16 4.55 18.07 -2.24
N ASP A 17 4.84 18.15 -0.94
CA ASP A 17 6.05 18.70 -0.34
C ASP A 17 7.25 17.72 -0.39
N PHE A 18 7.04 16.46 -0.74
CA PHE A 18 8.11 15.48 -0.90
C PHE A 18 7.83 14.42 -1.98
N LYS A 19 8.90 13.73 -2.39
CA LYS A 19 8.83 12.66 -3.38
C LYS A 19 8.60 11.31 -2.72
N ILE A 20 7.52 10.64 -3.10
CA ILE A 20 7.11 9.34 -2.53
C ILE A 20 7.73 8.21 -3.35
N ASN A 21 8.34 7.22 -2.67
CA ASN A 21 8.70 5.94 -3.29
C ASN A 21 7.48 5.01 -3.20
N LEU A 22 6.63 5.01 -4.23
CA LEU A 22 5.40 4.22 -4.24
C LEU A 22 5.65 2.82 -4.78
N TRP A 23 5.34 1.82 -3.97
CA TRP A 23 5.35 0.40 -4.34
C TRP A 23 3.92 -0.11 -4.43
N ILE A 24 3.58 -0.78 -5.53
CA ILE A 24 2.27 -1.39 -5.74
C ILE A 24 2.46 -2.88 -5.92
N ILE A 25 1.86 -3.65 -5.02
CA ILE A 25 1.83 -5.11 -5.11
C ILE A 25 0.48 -5.49 -5.72
N ALA A 26 0.51 -6.01 -6.94
CA ALA A 26 -0.69 -6.39 -7.66
C ALA A 26 -0.39 -7.48 -8.68
N ASP A 27 -1.32 -8.42 -8.86
CA ASP A 27 -1.21 -9.47 -9.87
C ASP A 27 -2.17 -9.21 -11.03
N ASN A 28 -1.76 -9.60 -12.24
CA ASN A 28 -2.59 -9.56 -13.45
C ASN A 28 -3.15 -8.18 -13.82
N VAL A 29 -2.43 -7.09 -13.52
CA VAL A 29 -2.78 -5.74 -13.98
C VAL A 29 -2.29 -5.55 -15.41
N SER A 30 -3.21 -5.22 -16.33
CA SER A 30 -2.86 -4.96 -17.73
C SER A 30 -1.94 -3.74 -17.89
N ASP A 31 -1.14 -3.73 -18.95
CA ASP A 31 -0.24 -2.61 -19.27
C ASP A 31 -0.99 -1.29 -19.45
N GLU A 32 -2.17 -1.31 -20.06
CA GLU A 32 -3.05 -0.14 -20.19
C GLU A 32 -3.38 0.47 -18.82
N ASN A 33 -3.72 -0.38 -17.84
CA ASN A 33 -4.05 0.07 -16.50
C ASN A 33 -2.82 0.50 -15.70
N LYS A 34 -1.67 -0.17 -15.87
CA LYS A 34 -0.39 0.28 -15.31
C LYS A 34 -0.02 1.66 -15.86
N ASN A 35 -0.18 1.88 -17.17
CA ASN A 35 0.11 3.16 -17.82
C ASN A 35 -0.80 4.28 -17.26
N LYS A 36 -2.11 4.05 -17.17
CA LYS A 36 -3.05 5.01 -16.55
C LYS A 36 -2.61 5.45 -15.14
N ILE A 37 -2.07 4.53 -14.34
CA ILE A 37 -1.59 4.80 -12.99
C ILE A 37 -0.19 5.43 -12.99
N ASN A 38 0.69 5.04 -13.91
CA ASN A 38 2.02 5.63 -14.05
C ASN A 38 1.94 7.09 -14.53
N ASP A 39 0.97 7.43 -15.38
CA ASP A 39 0.74 8.78 -15.86
C ASP A 39 0.42 9.76 -14.72
N LEU A 40 -0.28 9.31 -13.67
CA LEU A 40 -0.47 10.10 -12.44
C LEU A 40 0.86 10.50 -11.80
N SER A 41 1.84 9.59 -11.78
CA SER A 41 3.14 9.93 -11.21
C SER A 41 3.84 11.01 -12.02
N GLN A 42 3.68 11.00 -13.35
CA GLN A 42 4.25 12.02 -14.22
C GLN A 42 3.52 13.36 -14.06
N GLU A 43 2.19 13.36 -14.01
CA GLU A 43 1.34 14.55 -13.81
C GLU A 43 1.75 15.31 -12.52
N TYR A 44 2.01 14.57 -11.44
CA TYR A 44 2.40 15.13 -10.15
C TYR A 44 3.93 15.31 -9.99
N GLY A 45 4.71 15.01 -11.04
CA GLY A 45 6.17 15.02 -11.00
C GLY A 45 6.76 14.09 -9.93
N GLN A 46 6.03 13.04 -9.54
CA GLN A 46 6.43 12.05 -8.56
C GLN A 46 7.40 11.02 -9.16
N ARG A 47 7.99 10.18 -8.30
CA ARG A 47 8.89 9.11 -8.74
C ARG A 47 8.11 8.06 -9.52
N LYS A 48 8.81 7.31 -10.39
CA LYS A 48 8.22 6.15 -11.06
C LYS A 48 7.76 5.12 -10.02
N ILE A 49 6.58 4.57 -10.26
CA ILE A 49 5.97 3.53 -9.42
C ILE A 49 6.74 2.21 -9.59
N CYS A 50 7.04 1.57 -8.47
CA CYS A 50 7.61 0.24 -8.41
C CYS A 50 6.47 -0.80 -8.35
N TRP A 51 6.23 -1.48 -9.47
CA TRP A 51 5.26 -2.58 -9.54
C TRP A 51 5.92 -3.88 -9.10
N VAL A 52 5.25 -4.60 -8.21
CA VAL A 52 5.60 -5.95 -7.80
C VAL A 52 4.47 -6.86 -8.24
N ASP A 53 4.75 -7.67 -9.26
CA ASP A 53 3.84 -8.67 -9.81
C ASP A 53 4.29 -10.07 -9.39
N ASN A 54 3.36 -11.03 -9.42
CA ASN A 54 3.60 -12.46 -9.22
C ASN A 54 4.24 -12.77 -7.87
N VAL A 55 3.68 -12.21 -6.80
CA VAL A 55 4.14 -12.52 -5.44
C VAL A 55 3.86 -13.98 -5.13
N GLU A 56 4.92 -14.79 -5.12
CA GLU A 56 4.83 -16.17 -4.67
C GLU A 56 4.59 -16.22 -3.17
N ILE A 57 3.52 -16.89 -2.77
CA ILE A 57 3.24 -17.17 -1.37
C ILE A 57 3.72 -18.60 -1.09
N PRO A 58 4.81 -18.78 -0.33
CA PRO A 58 5.43 -20.10 -0.13
C PRO A 58 4.64 -21.01 0.83
N TYR A 59 3.42 -20.60 1.20
CA TYR A 59 2.57 -21.28 2.17
C TYR A 59 1.27 -21.70 1.52
N LYS A 60 0.77 -22.89 1.88
CA LYS A 60 -0.60 -23.30 1.54
C LYS A 60 -1.58 -22.45 2.34
N LEU A 61 -2.14 -21.43 1.72
CA LEU A 61 -3.18 -20.60 2.33
C LEU A 61 -4.53 -21.30 2.20
N GLN A 62 -5.25 -21.46 3.30
CA GLN A 62 -6.69 -21.66 3.25
C GLN A 62 -7.34 -20.30 3.03
N LEU A 63 -7.74 -20.04 1.79
CA LEU A 63 -8.46 -18.83 1.44
C LEU A 63 -9.91 -18.99 1.94
N ASP A 64 -10.24 -18.38 3.08
CA ASP A 64 -11.62 -18.28 3.55
C ASP A 64 -12.35 -17.18 2.76
N ARG A 65 -11.75 -15.99 2.70
CA ARG A 65 -12.24 -14.82 1.93
C ARG A 65 -11.08 -13.98 1.42
N GLY A 66 -11.10 -13.67 0.12
CA GLY A 66 -10.15 -12.73 -0.51
C GLY A 66 -9.09 -13.38 -1.39
N SER A 67 -8.44 -12.55 -2.20
CA SER A 67 -7.33 -12.95 -3.08
C SER A 67 -6.03 -13.15 -2.30
N ALA A 68 -5.10 -13.90 -2.89
CA ALA A 68 -3.73 -14.06 -2.38
C ALA A 68 -3.07 -12.70 -2.04
N SER A 69 -3.42 -11.64 -2.77
CA SER A 69 -2.95 -10.28 -2.53
C SER A 69 -3.26 -9.75 -1.11
N ALA A 70 -4.31 -10.23 -0.42
CA ALA A 70 -4.58 -9.84 0.97
C ALA A 70 -3.44 -10.24 1.92
N PHE A 71 -2.77 -11.36 1.64
CA PHE A 71 -1.65 -11.90 2.41
C PHE A 71 -0.31 -11.28 2.02
N SER A 72 -0.23 -10.51 0.93
CA SER A 72 1.02 -9.87 0.48
C SER A 72 1.63 -8.97 1.56
N ARG A 73 0.80 -8.36 2.42
CA ARG A 73 1.25 -7.55 3.57
C ARG A 73 2.15 -8.33 4.54
N LEU A 74 1.97 -9.66 4.65
CA LEU A 74 2.79 -10.53 5.51
C LEU A 74 4.18 -10.76 4.93
N LEU A 75 4.32 -10.62 3.61
CA LEU A 75 5.55 -10.92 2.88
C LEU A 75 6.37 -9.67 2.54
N LEU A 76 5.95 -8.48 3.00
CA LEU A 76 6.62 -7.21 2.68
C LEU A 76 8.12 -7.23 2.97
N GLY A 77 8.53 -7.82 4.10
CA GLY A 77 9.93 -7.94 4.49
C GLY A 77 10.77 -8.87 3.59
N SER A 78 10.12 -9.73 2.79
CA SER A 78 10.78 -10.63 1.84
C SER A 78 10.68 -10.13 0.39
N ILE A 79 9.60 -9.44 0.05
CA ILE A 79 9.34 -8.90 -1.29
C ILE A 79 10.17 -7.66 -1.57
N LEU A 80 10.29 -6.78 -0.56
CA LEU A 80 10.93 -5.49 -0.75
C LEU A 80 12.47 -5.60 -0.71
N PRO A 81 13.18 -4.72 -1.43
CA PRO A 81 14.65 -4.67 -1.37
C PRO A 81 15.19 -4.53 0.06
N LYS A 82 16.30 -5.23 0.35
CA LYS A 82 16.93 -5.26 1.69
C LYS A 82 17.41 -3.91 2.22
N ASN A 83 17.55 -2.90 1.34
CA ASN A 83 17.92 -1.54 1.73
C ASN A 83 16.73 -0.70 2.22
N ILE A 84 15.49 -1.23 2.14
CA ILE A 84 14.31 -0.58 2.70
C ILE A 84 14.18 -0.97 4.16
N SER A 85 14.28 0.02 5.06
CA SER A 85 14.22 -0.18 6.51
C SER A 85 12.85 0.12 7.12
N LYS A 86 11.98 0.86 6.41
CA LYS A 86 10.67 1.29 6.89
C LYS A 86 9.69 1.45 5.75
N VAL A 87 8.46 1.00 5.95
CA VAL A 87 7.34 1.18 5.02
C VAL A 87 6.06 1.57 5.74
N LEU A 88 5.22 2.34 5.05
CA LEU A 88 3.84 2.58 5.45
C LEU A 88 2.94 1.85 4.45
N TYR A 89 2.22 0.84 4.93
CA TYR A 89 1.25 0.11 4.13
C TYR A 89 -0.09 0.85 4.15
N LEU A 90 -0.72 1.00 2.99
CA LEU A 90 -2.06 1.56 2.81
C LEU A 90 -2.88 0.59 1.97
N ASP A 91 -4.14 0.38 2.34
CA ASP A 91 -5.07 -0.35 1.49
C ASP A 91 -5.37 0.47 0.22
N SER A 92 -5.66 -0.23 -0.88
CA SER A 92 -5.83 0.38 -2.22
C SER A 92 -7.09 1.24 -2.36
N ASP A 93 -7.98 1.22 -1.37
CA ASP A 93 -9.27 1.89 -1.30
C ASP A 93 -9.32 2.97 -0.22
N THR A 94 -8.17 3.58 0.08
CA THR A 94 -8.04 4.68 1.03
C THR A 94 -8.08 6.05 0.36
N ILE A 95 -8.65 7.06 1.01
CA ILE A 95 -8.52 8.47 0.62
C ILE A 95 -7.67 9.19 1.65
N VAL A 96 -6.56 9.77 1.20
CA VAL A 96 -5.60 10.50 2.03
C VAL A 96 -5.95 11.99 2.03
N MET A 97 -6.34 12.50 3.19
CA MET A 97 -6.81 13.89 3.35
C MET A 97 -5.71 14.85 3.81
N ASN A 98 -4.63 14.34 4.41
CA ASN A 98 -3.57 15.13 5.03
C ASN A 98 -2.20 14.52 4.75
N SER A 99 -1.15 15.30 4.97
CA SER A 99 0.23 14.83 4.84
C SER A 99 0.46 13.62 5.74
N LEU A 100 1.10 12.60 5.18
CA LEU A 100 1.49 11.37 5.87
C LEU A 100 2.88 11.50 6.49
N LYS A 101 3.53 12.66 6.38
CA LYS A 101 4.89 12.88 6.89
C LYS A 101 5.01 12.54 8.38
N GLU A 102 4.12 13.11 9.20
CA GLU A 102 4.12 12.87 10.64
C GLU A 102 3.91 11.39 10.97
N LEU A 103 3.00 10.72 10.26
CA LEU A 103 2.74 9.29 10.42
C LEU A 103 3.96 8.44 10.04
N PHE A 104 4.61 8.77 8.94
CA PHE A 104 5.81 8.06 8.48
C PHE A 104 7.01 8.29 9.41
N ASP A 105 7.11 9.45 10.06
CA ASP A 105 8.21 9.82 10.95
C ASP A 105 8.05 9.25 12.38
N VAL A 106 6.93 8.60 12.72
CA VAL A 106 6.71 7.99 14.04
C VAL A 106 7.82 7.01 14.40
N ASP A 107 8.44 7.18 15.57
CA ASP A 107 9.41 6.24 16.12
C ASP A 107 8.73 4.93 16.55
N PHE A 108 9.25 3.81 16.08
CA PHE A 108 8.74 2.48 16.39
C PHE A 108 9.12 2.02 17.80
N LYS A 109 10.07 2.69 18.46
CA LYS A 109 10.52 2.38 19.84
C LYS A 109 10.89 0.90 20.02
N GLY A 110 11.58 0.35 19.02
CA GLY A 110 11.99 -1.07 18.98
C GLY A 110 10.93 -2.07 18.52
N ASN A 111 9.70 -1.64 18.21
CA ASN A 111 8.66 -2.51 17.64
C ASN A 111 8.92 -2.79 16.16
N ILE A 112 8.43 -3.93 15.67
CA ILE A 112 8.55 -4.32 14.25
C ILE A 112 7.46 -3.66 13.40
N VAL A 113 6.24 -3.53 13.94
CA VAL A 113 5.06 -2.99 13.26
C VAL A 113 4.31 -2.05 14.20
N LEU A 114 3.79 -0.95 13.65
CA LEU A 114 2.78 -0.12 14.28
C LEU A 114 1.48 -0.23 13.49
N GLY A 115 0.36 -0.29 14.19
CA GLY A 115 -0.97 -0.38 13.59
C GLY A 115 -1.96 0.55 14.30
N VAL A 116 -3.05 0.88 13.61
CA VAL A 116 -4.17 1.61 14.20
C VAL A 116 -5.06 0.60 14.93
N ALA A 117 -5.53 0.97 16.12
CA ALA A 117 -6.48 0.15 16.85
C ALA A 117 -7.77 0.01 16.03
N ASP A 118 -8.20 -1.23 15.85
CA ASP A 118 -9.44 -1.52 15.14
C ASP A 118 -10.65 -0.99 15.93
N VAL A 119 -11.54 -0.26 15.26
CA VAL A 119 -12.67 0.45 15.87
C VAL A 119 -13.96 -0.36 15.87
N PHE A 120 -13.91 -1.67 15.61
CA PHE A 120 -15.12 -2.51 15.61
C PHE A 120 -15.95 -2.35 16.89
N ASN A 121 -17.23 -1.96 16.70
CA ASN A 121 -18.25 -2.02 17.74
C ASN A 121 -18.40 -3.48 18.20
N LYS A 122 -18.63 -3.71 19.51
CA LYS A 122 -18.87 -5.03 20.11
C LYS A 122 -19.93 -5.85 19.37
N GLU A 123 -20.90 -5.20 18.72
CA GLU A 123 -21.95 -5.86 17.92
C GLU A 123 -21.42 -6.55 16.65
N TYR A 124 -20.30 -6.11 16.06
CA TYR A 124 -19.71 -6.75 14.89
C TYR A 124 -18.98 -8.07 15.20
N LYS A 125 -18.60 -8.31 16.47
CA LYS A 125 -17.89 -9.53 16.92
C LYS A 125 -18.82 -10.72 17.22
N LYS A 126 -20.15 -10.55 17.11
CA LYS A 126 -21.14 -11.62 17.38
C LYS A 126 -21.43 -12.52 16.17
N VAL A 127 -20.73 -12.33 15.05
CA VAL A 127 -20.88 -13.13 13.84
C VAL A 127 -19.84 -14.24 13.81
#